data_AF-A0A183H9V8-F1
#
_entry.id   AF-A0A183H9V8-F1
#
_cell.length_a   1.000
_cell.length_b   1.000
_cell.length_c   1.000
_cell.angle_alpha   90.00
_cell.angle_beta   90.00
_cell.angle_gamma   90.00
#
_symmetry.space_group_name_H-M   'P 1'
#
loop_
_entity.id
_entity.type
_entity.pdbx_description
1 polymer ?
#
loop_
_entity_poly.entity_id
_entity_poly.type
_entity_poly.pdbx_seq_one_letter_code
_entity_poly.pdbx_strand_id
1 'polypeptide(L)'
;MDDEAENLLIASETSDPYATMLINPKTGVARWSYKGNELQGAVTGSVEMLGSNRFIVVTKDKPLLHLLSMDNNKRLHVKNVLPKPVRHLAVTPDDRVLFAAVDNQIYIWIIATGELTAIINSHYRSISSLLLNSDGSLLVSGTEDGSLCVFVVAE
;
A
#
# COMPACT_ATOMS: atom_id res chain seq x y z
N MET A 1 20.45 -15.42 -19.53
CA MET A 1 19.75 -14.14 -19.72
C MET A 1 18.56 -14.24 -18.78
N ASP A 2 18.71 -13.70 -17.58
CA ASP A 2 17.61 -13.72 -16.61
C ASP A 2 16.48 -12.90 -17.21
N ASP A 3 15.36 -13.56 -17.53
CA ASP A 3 14.10 -12.84 -17.67
C ASP A 3 13.91 -12.11 -16.34
N GLU A 4 14.07 -10.78 -16.33
CA GLU A 4 13.52 -9.92 -15.28
C GLU A 4 12.02 -10.15 -15.28
N ALA A 5 11.63 -11.19 -14.55
CA ALA A 5 10.33 -11.74 -14.74
C ALA A 5 9.34 -10.80 -14.08
N GLU A 6 8.59 -10.12 -14.93
CA GLU A 6 7.49 -9.24 -14.57
C GLU A 6 6.65 -9.88 -13.47
N ASN A 7 6.38 -9.09 -12.45
CA ASN A 7 5.63 -9.50 -11.27
C ASN A 7 4.36 -8.67 -11.21
N LEU A 8 3.23 -9.33 -11.02
CA LEU A 8 1.94 -8.69 -10.80
C LEU A 8 1.50 -8.96 -9.37
N LEU A 9 1.33 -7.88 -8.58
CA LEU A 9 0.75 -7.94 -7.25
C LEU A 9 -0.77 -7.91 -7.37
N ILE A 10 -1.43 -8.89 -6.76
CA ILE A 10 -2.87 -9.00 -6.73
C ILE A 10 -3.27 -9.04 -5.26
N ALA A 11 -4.24 -8.21 -4.90
CA ALA A 11 -4.89 -8.27 -3.62
C ALA A 11 -6.41 -8.32 -3.78
N SER A 12 -7.05 -9.02 -2.86
CA SER A 12 -8.50 -9.08 -2.69
C SER A 12 -8.81 -8.80 -1.23
N GLU A 13 -9.91 -8.11 -0.97
CA GLU A 13 -10.36 -7.83 0.40
C GLU A 13 -11.03 -9.06 1.02
N THR A 14 -10.25 -10.10 1.26
CA THR A 14 -10.71 -11.33 1.90
C THR A 14 -9.80 -11.70 3.07
N SER A 15 -10.29 -12.55 3.96
CA SER A 15 -9.48 -13.19 5.00
C SER A 15 -8.80 -14.48 4.51
N ASP A 16 -8.93 -14.80 3.22
CA ASP A 16 -8.33 -15.99 2.64
C ASP A 16 -6.79 -15.87 2.72
N PRO A 17 -6.03 -16.93 3.07
CA PRO A 17 -4.57 -16.92 2.94
C PRO A 17 -4.09 -16.45 1.56
N TYR A 18 -4.87 -16.66 0.51
CA TYR A 18 -4.59 -16.28 -0.86
C TYR A 18 -5.00 -14.84 -1.22
N ALA A 19 -5.44 -14.06 -0.22
CA ALA A 19 -5.94 -12.69 -0.41
C ALA A 19 -4.91 -11.76 -1.03
N THR A 20 -3.61 -12.00 -0.84
CA THR A 20 -2.53 -11.23 -1.47
C THR A 20 -1.52 -12.18 -2.09
N MET A 21 -1.28 -12.02 -3.39
CA MET A 21 -0.36 -12.84 -4.16
C MET A 21 0.50 -12.01 -5.09
N LEU A 22 1.65 -12.57 -5.40
CA LEU A 22 2.42 -12.20 -6.56
C LEU A 22 2.33 -13.30 -7.61
N ILE A 23 1.96 -12.94 -8.82
CA ILE A 23 1.91 -13.86 -9.96
C ILE A 23 2.85 -13.40 -11.06
N ASN A 24 3.33 -14.35 -11.86
CA ASN A 24 3.90 -14.04 -13.16
C ASN A 24 2.74 -13.83 -14.14
N PRO A 25 2.57 -12.63 -14.72
CA PRO A 25 1.39 -12.30 -15.50
C PRO A 25 1.31 -13.08 -16.82
N LYS A 26 2.45 -13.52 -17.38
CA LYS A 26 2.50 -14.30 -18.63
C LYS A 26 2.03 -15.74 -18.43
N THR A 27 2.33 -16.33 -17.29
CA THR A 27 2.08 -17.75 -17.00
C THR A 27 0.91 -17.99 -16.04
N GLY A 28 0.49 -16.96 -15.29
CA GLY A 28 -0.48 -17.07 -14.21
C GLY A 28 0.04 -17.79 -12.96
N VAL A 29 1.31 -18.21 -12.95
CA VAL A 29 1.87 -18.98 -11.83
C VAL A 29 2.12 -18.05 -10.65
N ALA A 30 1.53 -18.40 -9.49
CA ALA A 30 1.82 -17.75 -8.24
C ALA A 30 3.28 -17.99 -7.84
N ARG A 31 4.02 -16.89 -7.65
CA ARG A 31 5.41 -16.88 -7.19
C ARG A 31 5.47 -16.72 -5.68
N TRP A 32 4.49 -16.03 -5.13
CA TRP A 32 4.37 -15.77 -3.71
C TRP A 32 2.89 -15.61 -3.34
N SER A 33 2.52 -16.05 -2.15
CA SER A 33 1.23 -15.73 -1.54
C SER A 33 1.43 -15.49 -0.05
N TYR A 34 0.54 -14.68 0.51
CA TYR A 34 0.35 -14.63 1.95
C TYR A 34 0.05 -16.06 2.45
N LYS A 35 0.49 -16.46 3.64
CA LYS A 35 0.29 -17.82 4.18
C LYS A 35 -0.43 -17.77 5.53
N GLY A 36 -1.74 -17.55 5.49
CA GLY A 36 -2.61 -17.72 6.67
C GLY A 36 -2.54 -16.56 7.67
N ASN A 37 -2.22 -16.86 8.93
CA ASN A 37 -2.41 -15.97 10.08
C ASN A 37 -1.46 -14.76 10.14
N GLU A 38 -0.68 -14.42 9.10
CA GLU A 38 0.31 -13.34 9.24
C GLU A 38 -0.34 -11.93 9.35
N LEU A 39 -1.62 -11.76 8.94
CA LEU A 39 -2.44 -10.58 9.25
C LEU A 39 -3.23 -10.72 10.56
N GLN A 40 -3.02 -11.81 11.31
CA GLN A 40 -3.66 -12.10 12.59
C GLN A 40 -5.19 -12.11 12.47
N GLY A 41 -5.71 -12.75 11.43
CA GLY A 41 -7.14 -12.81 11.13
C GLY A 41 -7.75 -11.48 10.65
N ALA A 42 -6.93 -10.49 10.29
CA ALA A 42 -7.41 -9.29 9.63
C ALA A 42 -7.50 -9.48 8.12
N VAL A 43 -8.42 -8.75 7.49
CA VAL A 43 -8.63 -8.73 6.05
C VAL A 43 -7.60 -7.82 5.39
N THR A 44 -7.07 -8.26 4.25
CA THR A 44 -6.21 -7.42 3.39
C THR A 44 -6.99 -6.17 2.96
N GLY A 45 -6.41 -4.99 3.14
CA GLY A 45 -6.90 -3.73 2.60
C GLY A 45 -6.16 -3.35 1.32
N SER A 46 -5.74 -2.10 1.22
CA SER A 46 -4.90 -1.60 0.11
C SER A 46 -3.49 -2.21 0.16
N VAL A 47 -2.92 -2.44 -1.02
CA VAL A 47 -1.55 -2.95 -1.21
C VAL A 47 -0.81 -2.08 -2.21
N GLU A 48 0.49 -1.90 -2.00
CA GLU A 48 1.35 -1.11 -2.88
C GLU A 48 2.71 -1.79 -3.06
N MET A 49 3.24 -1.76 -4.29
CA MET A 49 4.57 -2.30 -4.58
C MET A 49 5.64 -1.28 -4.18
N LEU A 50 6.77 -1.77 -3.66
CA LEU A 50 8.00 -1.01 -3.44
C LEU A 50 9.12 -1.64 -4.27
N GLY A 51 9.50 -0.99 -5.35
CA GLY A 51 10.48 -1.49 -6.30
C GLY A 51 10.03 -2.80 -6.94
N SER A 52 10.93 -3.79 -7.07
CA SER A 52 10.64 -5.05 -7.75
C SER A 52 10.33 -6.22 -6.82
N ASN A 53 10.64 -6.10 -5.52
CA ASN A 53 10.69 -7.26 -4.62
C ASN A 53 10.08 -7.05 -3.22
N ARG A 54 9.54 -5.87 -2.93
CA ARG A 54 8.92 -5.55 -1.64
C ARG A 54 7.55 -4.95 -1.87
N PHE A 55 6.68 -5.06 -0.89
CA PHE A 55 5.35 -4.46 -0.97
C PHE A 55 4.83 -4.14 0.43
N ILE A 56 3.93 -3.17 0.47
CA ILE A 56 3.19 -2.78 1.66
C ILE A 56 1.78 -3.35 1.56
N VAL A 57 1.27 -3.85 2.68
CA VAL A 57 -0.12 -4.26 2.85
C VAL A 57 -0.66 -3.58 4.10
N VAL A 58 -1.77 -2.87 4.00
CA VAL A 58 -2.55 -2.49 5.17
C VAL A 58 -3.68 -3.46 5.42
N THR A 59 -4.13 -3.54 6.66
CA THR A 59 -5.32 -4.32 7.02
C THR A 59 -6.57 -3.44 7.01
N LYS A 60 -7.69 -3.97 6.54
CA LYS A 60 -8.96 -3.25 6.44
C LYS A 60 -9.54 -2.86 7.81
N ASP A 61 -9.59 -3.82 8.73
CA ASP A 61 -10.32 -3.66 10.01
C ASP A 61 -9.40 -3.38 11.21
N LYS A 62 -8.08 -3.50 11.01
CA LYS A 62 -7.09 -3.23 12.04
C LYS A 62 -6.17 -2.10 11.59
N PRO A 63 -5.59 -1.32 12.50
CA PRO A 63 -4.64 -0.28 12.14
C PRO A 63 -3.24 -0.89 11.98
N LEU A 64 -3.09 -1.86 11.08
CA LEU A 64 -1.82 -2.53 10.85
C LEU A 64 -1.31 -2.25 9.44
N LEU A 65 -0.01 -1.98 9.35
CA LEU A 65 0.75 -1.92 8.11
C LEU A 65 1.84 -2.98 8.17
N HIS A 66 1.93 -3.78 7.13
CA HIS A 66 2.94 -4.80 6.96
C HIS A 66 3.80 -4.46 5.73
N LEU A 67 5.12 -4.42 5.93
CA LEU A 67 6.10 -4.36 4.85
C LEU A 67 6.71 -5.75 4.70
N LEU A 68 6.62 -6.32 3.51
CA LEU A 68 7.08 -7.67 3.21
C LEU A 68 8.09 -7.67 2.06
N SER A 69 9.01 -8.63 2.08
CA SER A 69 9.90 -8.96 0.96
C SER A 69 9.57 -10.32 0.38
N MET A 70 9.67 -10.43 -0.93
CA MET A 70 9.50 -11.68 -1.67
C MET A 70 10.80 -12.50 -1.74
N ASP A 71 11.90 -11.96 -1.24
CA ASP A 71 13.19 -12.64 -1.21
C ASP A 71 13.18 -13.78 -0.17
N ASN A 72 13.03 -15.02 -0.64
CA ASN A 72 12.96 -16.19 0.23
C ASN A 72 14.22 -16.39 1.11
N ASN A 73 15.37 -15.87 0.66
CA ASN A 73 16.64 -15.97 1.37
C ASN A 73 16.80 -14.91 2.48
N LYS A 74 16.05 -13.80 2.40
CA LYS A 74 16.06 -12.70 3.37
C LYS A 74 14.63 -12.28 3.65
N ARG A 75 13.93 -13.08 4.48
CA ARG A 75 12.57 -12.77 4.93
C ARG A 75 12.55 -11.44 5.69
N LEU A 76 12.07 -10.39 5.04
CA LEU A 76 11.72 -9.13 5.68
C LEU A 76 10.22 -9.14 5.93
N HIS A 77 9.82 -9.04 7.19
CA HIS A 77 8.44 -8.78 7.59
C HIS A 77 8.47 -7.76 8.72
N VAL A 78 8.15 -6.51 8.41
CA VAL A 78 8.04 -5.44 9.40
C VAL A 78 6.57 -5.15 9.59
N LYS A 79 6.13 -5.11 10.84
CA LYS A 79 4.76 -4.78 11.24
C LYS A 79 4.78 -3.47 12.00
N ASN A 80 3.99 -2.51 11.55
CA ASN A 80 3.77 -1.25 12.24
C ASN A 80 2.30 -1.11 12.63
N VAL A 81 2.07 -0.55 13.80
CA VAL A 81 0.74 -0.17 14.25
C VAL A 81 0.53 1.29 13.85
N LEU A 82 -0.50 1.52 13.04
CA LEU A 82 -0.90 2.84 12.58
C LEU A 82 -1.82 3.50 13.63
N PRO A 83 -2.03 4.83 13.56
CA PRO A 83 -2.95 5.51 14.48
C PRO A 83 -4.41 5.02 14.34
N LYS A 84 -4.82 4.65 13.12
CA LYS A 84 -6.16 4.21 12.73
C LYS A 84 -6.10 3.31 11.49
N PRO A 85 -7.18 2.56 11.17
CA PRO A 85 -7.26 1.79 9.93
C PRO A 85 -7.07 2.69 8.71
N VAL A 86 -6.24 2.22 7.77
CA VAL A 86 -6.02 2.89 6.48
C VAL A 86 -6.89 2.24 5.43
N ARG A 87 -7.57 3.06 4.64
CA ARG A 87 -8.43 2.60 3.54
C ARG A 87 -7.69 2.47 2.22
N HIS A 88 -6.85 3.45 1.90
CA HIS A 88 -6.12 3.53 0.64
C HIS A 88 -4.69 4.03 0.89
N LEU A 89 -3.75 3.45 0.15
CA LEU A 89 -2.36 3.87 0.11
C LEU A 89 -2.05 4.48 -1.27
N ALA A 90 -0.97 5.25 -1.34
CA ALA A 90 -0.29 5.58 -2.58
C ALA A 90 1.20 5.78 -2.27
N VAL A 91 2.08 5.23 -3.09
CA VAL A 91 3.53 5.35 -2.93
C VAL A 91 4.14 6.08 -4.12
N THR A 92 5.07 6.99 -3.87
CA THR A 92 5.80 7.68 -4.95
C THR A 92 6.62 6.69 -5.78
N PRO A 93 6.75 6.88 -7.11
CA PRO A 93 7.47 5.95 -7.98
C PRO A 93 8.93 5.68 -7.58
N ASP A 94 9.53 6.54 -6.77
CA ASP A 94 10.89 6.43 -6.24
C ASP A 94 10.97 5.74 -4.86
N ASP A 95 9.87 5.17 -4.37
CA ASP A 95 9.72 4.49 -3.07
C ASP A 95 10.09 5.35 -1.85
N ARG A 96 10.05 6.69 -1.94
CA ARG A 96 10.45 7.56 -0.83
C ARG A 96 9.31 7.93 0.10
N VAL A 97 8.13 8.24 -0.46
CA VAL A 97 7.01 8.80 0.28
C VAL A 97 5.81 7.86 0.20
N LEU A 98 5.21 7.60 1.36
CA LEU A 98 3.95 6.89 1.48
C LEU A 98 2.85 7.87 1.89
N PHE A 99 1.76 7.88 1.14
CA PHE A 99 0.52 8.54 1.50
C PHE A 99 -0.48 7.49 1.97
N ALA A 100 -1.20 7.76 3.06
CA ALA A 100 -2.30 6.91 3.50
C ALA A 100 -3.56 7.71 3.81
N ALA A 101 -4.68 7.25 3.27
CA ALA A 101 -6.01 7.74 3.54
C ALA A 101 -6.55 7.13 4.83
N VAL A 102 -6.75 7.98 5.84
CA VAL A 102 -7.29 7.63 7.16
C VAL A 102 -8.48 8.53 7.46
N ASP A 103 -9.68 7.95 7.49
CA ASP A 103 -10.93 8.72 7.56
C ASP A 103 -10.93 9.84 6.49
N ASN A 104 -10.99 11.11 6.91
CA ASN A 104 -10.97 12.30 6.06
C ASN A 104 -9.59 12.98 5.95
N GLN A 105 -8.53 12.30 6.39
CA GLN A 105 -7.17 12.84 6.45
C GLN A 105 -6.21 12.04 5.58
N ILE A 106 -5.15 12.72 5.12
CA ILE A 106 -4.03 12.09 4.42
C ILE A 106 -2.81 12.18 5.32
N TYR A 107 -2.25 11.03 5.68
CA TYR A 107 -1.02 10.93 6.44
C TYR A 107 0.15 10.71 5.47
N ILE A 108 1.30 11.31 5.77
CA ILE A 108 2.48 11.30 4.91
C ILE A 108 3.67 10.78 5.70
N TRP A 109 4.29 9.70 5.23
CA TRP A 109 5.51 9.15 5.83
C TRP A 109 6.67 9.11 4.85
N ILE A 110 7.87 9.27 5.38
CA ILE A 110 9.11 8.87 4.68
C ILE A 110 9.33 7.38 4.93
N ILE A 111 9.34 6.59 3.85
CA ILE A 111 9.39 5.12 3.91
C ILE A 111 10.70 4.64 4.56
N ALA A 112 11.82 5.29 4.23
CA ALA A 112 13.14 4.87 4.71
C ALA A 112 13.32 5.01 6.23
N THR A 113 12.71 6.03 6.84
CA THR A 113 12.83 6.32 8.28
C THR A 113 11.61 5.88 9.07
N GLY A 114 10.46 5.70 8.42
CA GLY A 114 9.17 5.51 9.07
C GLY A 114 8.63 6.78 9.74
N GLU A 115 9.25 7.94 9.49
CA GLU A 115 8.87 9.22 10.08
C GLU A 115 7.58 9.75 9.45
N LEU A 116 6.61 10.12 10.30
CA LEU A 116 5.41 10.85 9.90
C LEU A 116 5.76 12.33 9.73
N THR A 117 5.76 12.82 8.49
CA THR A 117 6.18 14.20 8.19
C THR A 117 5.01 15.19 8.21
N ALA A 118 3.82 14.74 7.83
CA ALA A 118 2.65 15.62 7.76
C ALA A 118 1.32 14.86 7.85
N ILE A 119 0.29 15.62 8.23
CA ILE A 119 -1.13 15.21 8.15
C ILE A 119 -1.89 16.33 7.44
N ILE A 120 -2.49 16.02 6.29
CA ILE A 120 -3.32 16.95 5.52
C ILE A 120 -4.78 16.78 5.93
N ASN A 121 -5.39 17.89 6.35
CA ASN A 121 -6.80 17.98 6.73
C ASN A 121 -7.59 18.78 5.68
N SER A 122 -7.70 18.24 4.47
CA SER A 122 -8.37 18.93 3.35
C SER A 122 -9.84 18.54 3.18
N HIS A 123 -10.23 17.36 3.69
CA HIS A 123 -11.55 16.78 3.41
C HIS A 123 -12.45 16.80 4.64
N TYR A 124 -13.75 17.00 4.42
CA TYR A 124 -14.77 16.91 5.47
C TYR A 124 -15.43 15.52 5.55
N ARG A 125 -15.24 14.69 4.52
CA ARG A 125 -15.75 13.33 4.42
C ARG A 125 -14.63 12.33 4.21
N SER A 126 -14.94 11.06 4.45
CA SER A 126 -13.99 9.97 4.31
C SER A 126 -13.43 9.92 2.90
N ILE A 127 -12.12 9.77 2.82
CA ILE A 127 -11.39 9.57 1.58
C ILE A 127 -11.68 8.14 1.10
N SER A 128 -12.22 8.05 -0.11
CA SER A 128 -12.63 6.81 -0.78
C SER A 128 -11.65 6.41 -1.89
N SER A 129 -10.70 7.27 -2.25
CA SER A 129 -9.63 6.96 -3.19
C SER A 129 -8.43 7.88 -2.99
N LEU A 130 -7.23 7.33 -3.24
CA LEU A 130 -5.97 8.04 -3.18
C LEU A 130 -5.06 7.50 -4.30
N LEU A 131 -4.56 8.37 -5.17
CA LEU A 131 -3.80 7.97 -6.36
C LEU A 131 -2.70 8.97 -6.66
N LEU A 132 -1.53 8.48 -7.05
CA LEU A 132 -0.48 9.30 -7.66
C LEU A 132 -0.56 9.20 -9.18
N ASN A 133 -0.16 10.27 -9.86
CA ASN A 133 0.11 10.19 -11.29
C ASN A 133 1.44 9.46 -11.55
N SER A 134 1.69 9.10 -12.81
CA SER A 134 2.80 8.20 -13.18
C SER A 134 4.20 8.73 -12.83
N ASP A 135 4.39 10.05 -12.80
CA ASP A 135 5.67 10.67 -12.41
C ASP A 135 5.73 11.01 -10.90
N GLY A 136 4.65 10.78 -10.15
CA GLY A 136 4.57 11.04 -8.71
C GLY A 136 4.42 12.51 -8.32
N SER A 137 4.37 13.44 -9.27
CA SER A 137 4.29 14.88 -8.98
C SER A 137 2.93 15.35 -8.48
N LEU A 138 1.87 14.58 -8.73
CA LEU A 138 0.50 14.90 -8.32
C LEU A 138 -0.14 13.76 -7.54
N LEU A 139 -0.65 14.09 -6.35
CA LEU A 139 -1.51 13.23 -5.56
C LEU A 139 -2.96 13.69 -5.72
N VAL A 140 -3.85 12.77 -6.10
CA VAL A 140 -5.28 12.99 -6.19
C VAL A 140 -5.97 12.20 -5.09
N SER A 141 -6.90 12.85 -4.39
CA SER A 141 -7.75 12.23 -3.38
C SER A 141 -9.21 12.48 -3.71
N GLY A 142 -10.02 11.44 -3.63
CA GLY A 142 -11.48 11.50 -3.77
C GLY A 142 -12.17 11.11 -2.49
N THR A 143 -13.36 11.65 -2.25
CA THR A 143 -14.15 11.40 -1.05
C THR A 143 -15.50 10.79 -1.35
N GLU A 144 -16.18 10.27 -0.33
CA GLU A 144 -17.52 9.70 -0.44
C GLU A 144 -18.60 10.72 -0.86
N ASP A 145 -18.38 12.03 -0.69
CA ASP A 145 -19.33 13.07 -1.13
C ASP A 145 -19.09 13.55 -2.57
N GLY A 146 -18.12 12.95 -3.28
CA GLY A 146 -17.75 13.32 -4.64
C GLY A 146 -16.77 14.49 -4.75
N SER A 147 -16.34 15.08 -3.63
CA SER A 147 -15.27 16.07 -3.64
C SER A 147 -13.92 15.42 -3.93
N LEU A 148 -13.07 16.16 -4.64
CA LEU A 148 -11.73 15.75 -4.99
C LEU A 148 -10.73 16.88 -4.76
N CYS A 149 -9.53 16.53 -4.29
CA CYS A 149 -8.41 17.45 -4.13
C CYS A 149 -7.20 16.93 -4.87
N VAL A 150 -6.45 17.85 -5.48
CA VAL A 150 -5.18 17.59 -6.17
C VAL A 150 -4.08 18.33 -5.43
N PHE A 151 -3.00 17.64 -5.10
CA PHE A 151 -1.84 18.18 -4.41
C PHE A 151 -0.61 18.04 -5.28
N VAL A 152 0.26 19.05 -5.22
CA VAL A 152 1.63 18.95 -5.74
C VAL A 152 2.47 18.22 -4.70
N VAL A 153 3.14 17.15 -5.12
CA VAL A 153 4.13 16.44 -4.32
C VAL A 153 5.48 17.08 -4.60
N ALA A 154 6.06 17.71 -3.58
CA ALA A 154 7.39 18.28 -3.68
C ALA A 154 8.46 17.20 -3.43
N GLU A 155 9.60 17.33 -4.11
CA GLU A 155 10.80 16.50 -3.94
C GLU A 155 11.54 16.79 -2.62
#